data_AF-A0A2N1RCF1-F1
#
_entry.id   AF-A0A2N1RCF1-F1
#
_cell.length_a   1.000
_cell.length_b   1.000
_cell.length_c   1.000
_cell.angle_alpha   90.00
_cell.angle_beta   90.00
_cell.angle_gamma   90.00
#
_symmetry.space_group_name_H-M   'P 1'
#
loop_
_entity.id
_entity.type
_entity.pdbx_description
1 polymer ?
#
loop_
_entity_poly.entity_id
_entity_poly.type
_entity_poly.pdbx_seq_one_letter_code
_entity_poly.pdbx_strand_id
1 'polypeptide(L)'
;MWDSLSQHGVERIRQVYNWQTHCDTYLAQLKRVMEEHKVKKTPDARYERSMAKRMSSLKYLLVSDIDNTLTGDADSVEELKKLLVEYRDTVGFGVATGRNVESAKEILETYGFPQPDVLITSVGSEVFYGENLIADKGWSHFIRRRWHPRRIREALSGFGALELQPEEGSQRDFKVSFNVLDNSDIDSLMQKVGDALGKTKSSWHLVLSHDRFLDILPYRASKGTAVKYIAWKWHIDLKAVVTAGDSGNDADMMIKPLKGIVVANHEAALDSLRSMKNLYFAERSYAGGVIEGLRKFGVLPS
;
A
#
# COMPACT_ATOMS: atom_id res chain seq x y z
N MET A 1 26.27 -38.75 -56.77
CA MET A 1 26.45 -37.58 -55.87
C MET A 1 25.22 -37.40 -54.97
N TRP A 2 24.00 -37.40 -55.53
CA TRP A 2 22.76 -37.34 -54.76
C TRP A 2 22.56 -38.48 -53.75
N ASP A 3 22.82 -39.74 -54.14
CA ASP A 3 22.60 -40.88 -53.24
C ASP A 3 23.52 -40.86 -52.02
N SER A 4 24.78 -40.46 -52.20
CA SER A 4 25.74 -40.32 -51.08
C SER A 4 25.35 -39.19 -50.13
N LEU A 5 24.89 -38.04 -50.66
CA LEU A 5 24.40 -36.94 -49.82
C LEU A 5 23.10 -37.30 -49.09
N SER A 6 22.23 -38.09 -49.73
CA SER A 6 20.99 -38.60 -49.12
C SER A 6 21.28 -39.60 -47.98
N GLN A 7 22.18 -40.57 -48.21
CA GLN A 7 22.62 -41.51 -47.19
C GLN A 7 23.27 -40.82 -46.01
N HIS A 8 24.23 -39.91 -46.27
CA HIS A 8 24.86 -39.13 -45.20
C HIS A 8 23.84 -38.28 -44.44
N GLY A 9 22.80 -37.74 -45.11
CA GLY A 9 21.71 -37.02 -44.44
C GLY A 9 20.89 -37.89 -43.50
N VAL A 10 20.47 -39.08 -43.95
CA VAL A 10 19.67 -40.02 -43.15
C VAL A 10 20.46 -40.58 -41.97
N GLU A 11 21.73 -40.90 -42.16
CA GLU A 11 22.61 -41.39 -41.08
C GLU A 11 22.87 -40.31 -40.04
N ARG A 12 23.07 -39.06 -40.47
CA ARG A 12 23.27 -37.92 -39.57
C ARG A 12 21.99 -37.57 -38.81
N ILE A 13 20.81 -37.72 -39.42
CA ILE A 13 19.51 -37.59 -38.72
C ILE A 13 19.38 -38.67 -37.64
N ARG A 14 19.76 -39.93 -37.91
CA ARG A 14 19.75 -40.99 -36.89
C ARG A 14 20.76 -40.76 -35.76
N GLN A 15 21.86 -40.05 -36.03
CA GLN A 15 22.86 -39.71 -35.02
C GLN A 15 22.50 -38.46 -34.20
N VAL A 16 21.83 -37.48 -34.80
CA VAL A 16 21.58 -36.15 -34.20
C VAL A 16 20.12 -35.99 -33.70
N TYR A 17 19.15 -36.63 -34.36
CA TYR A 17 17.72 -36.62 -34.03
C TYR A 17 17.23 -38.01 -33.61
N ASN A 18 17.96 -38.66 -32.71
CA ASN A 18 17.44 -39.84 -32.02
C ASN A 18 16.89 -39.45 -30.64
N TRP A 19 16.02 -40.32 -30.11
CA TRP A 19 15.38 -40.13 -28.81
C TRP A 19 16.42 -40.00 -27.68
N GLN A 20 17.56 -40.68 -27.80
CA GLN A 20 18.63 -40.60 -26.82
C GLN A 20 19.21 -39.17 -26.75
N THR A 21 19.56 -38.57 -27.89
CA THR A 21 20.06 -37.19 -27.96
C THR A 21 19.02 -36.16 -27.48
N HIS A 22 17.73 -36.40 -27.74
CA HIS A 22 16.65 -35.57 -27.20
C HIS A 22 16.58 -35.68 -25.67
N CYS A 23 16.57 -36.90 -25.13
CA CYS A 23 16.60 -37.15 -23.68
C CYS A 23 17.84 -36.53 -23.03
N ASP A 24 19.01 -36.69 -23.62
CA ASP A 24 20.27 -36.14 -23.09
C ASP A 24 20.25 -34.61 -23.10
N THR A 25 19.74 -33.99 -24.17
CA THR A 25 19.56 -32.54 -24.26
C THR A 25 18.55 -32.04 -23.22
N TYR A 26 17.40 -32.72 -23.08
CA TYR A 26 16.37 -32.38 -22.11
C TYR A 26 16.88 -32.51 -20.66
N LEU A 27 17.59 -33.61 -20.35
CA LEU A 27 18.22 -33.82 -19.05
C LEU A 27 19.34 -32.81 -18.77
N ALA A 28 20.10 -32.39 -19.79
CA ALA A 28 21.10 -31.34 -19.66
C ALA A 28 20.46 -29.97 -19.36
N GLN A 29 19.36 -29.61 -20.02
CA GLN A 29 18.61 -28.39 -19.70
C GLN A 29 17.97 -28.46 -18.32
N LEU A 30 17.42 -29.61 -17.92
CA LEU A 30 16.91 -29.82 -16.55
C LEU A 30 18.01 -29.65 -15.51
N LYS A 31 19.18 -30.26 -15.72
CA LYS A 31 20.35 -30.09 -14.82
C LYS A 31 20.75 -28.62 -14.71
N ARG A 32 20.79 -27.90 -15.83
CA ARG A 32 21.10 -26.46 -15.87
C ARG A 32 20.09 -25.65 -15.06
N VAL A 33 18.79 -25.86 -15.26
CA VAL A 33 17.73 -25.18 -14.48
C VAL A 33 17.81 -25.53 -13.00
N MET A 34 18.10 -26.80 -12.67
CA MET A 34 18.30 -27.25 -11.29
C MET A 34 19.55 -26.62 -10.65
N GLU A 35 20.64 -26.43 -11.38
CA GLU A 35 21.86 -25.76 -10.92
C GLU A 35 21.65 -24.25 -10.76
N GLU A 36 20.97 -23.60 -11.71
CA GLU A 36 20.50 -22.22 -11.57
C GLU A 36 19.60 -22.05 -10.33
N HIS A 37 18.81 -23.07 -9.97
CA HIS A 37 18.00 -23.11 -8.74
C HIS A 37 18.76 -23.53 -7.47
N LYS A 38 19.98 -24.08 -7.59
CA LYS A 38 20.89 -24.38 -6.47
C LYS A 38 21.69 -23.14 -6.03
N VAL A 39 21.77 -22.10 -6.85
CA VAL A 39 22.30 -20.80 -6.43
C VAL A 39 21.52 -20.38 -5.19
N LYS A 40 22.23 -20.08 -4.09
CA LYS A 40 21.62 -19.60 -2.84
C LYS A 40 20.67 -18.46 -3.21
N LYS A 41 19.37 -18.73 -3.12
CA LYS A 41 18.31 -17.75 -3.42
C LYS A 41 18.60 -16.49 -2.64
N THR A 42 18.46 -15.35 -3.30
CA THR A 42 18.63 -14.05 -2.66
C THR A 42 17.72 -13.96 -1.42
N PRO A 43 18.11 -13.22 -0.37
CA PRO A 43 17.26 -12.97 0.79
C PRO A 43 15.84 -12.55 0.40
N ASP A 44 15.71 -11.72 -0.65
CA ASP A 44 14.44 -11.24 -1.19
C ASP A 44 13.53 -12.37 -1.69
N ALA A 45 14.04 -13.33 -2.46
CA ALA A 45 13.23 -14.44 -2.98
C ALA A 45 12.74 -15.41 -1.89
N ARG A 46 13.50 -15.54 -0.79
CA ARG A 46 13.07 -16.30 0.39
C ARG A 46 12.00 -15.55 1.18
N TYR A 47 12.20 -14.25 1.33
CA TYR A 47 11.27 -13.36 1.98
C TYR A 47 9.93 -13.26 1.24
N GLU A 48 9.93 -13.11 -0.09
CA GLU A 48 8.72 -13.11 -0.91
C GLU A 48 7.89 -14.39 -0.74
N ARG A 49 8.54 -15.55 -0.61
CA ARG A 49 7.84 -16.82 -0.30
C ARG A 49 7.28 -16.84 1.12
N SER A 50 7.98 -16.28 2.09
CA SER A 50 7.51 -16.14 3.46
C SER A 50 6.30 -15.20 3.53
N MET A 51 6.37 -14.07 2.83
CA MET A 51 5.32 -13.07 2.74
C MET A 51 4.10 -13.63 2.01
N ALA A 52 4.28 -14.28 0.85
CA ALA A 52 3.18 -14.91 0.13
C ALA A 52 2.48 -15.97 0.99
N LYS A 53 3.25 -16.81 1.71
CA LYS A 53 2.69 -17.77 2.66
C LYS A 53 1.88 -17.07 3.74
N ARG A 54 2.44 -16.02 4.36
CA ARG A 54 1.77 -15.25 5.41
C ARG A 54 0.50 -14.57 4.91
N MET A 55 0.55 -13.84 3.80
CA MET A 55 -0.62 -13.17 3.22
C MET A 55 -1.73 -14.16 2.84
N SER A 56 -1.36 -15.35 2.34
CA SER A 56 -2.33 -16.39 1.98
C SER A 56 -3.00 -17.08 3.18
N SER A 57 -2.40 -17.03 4.38
CA SER A 57 -2.96 -17.65 5.58
C SER A 57 -3.90 -16.73 6.36
N LEU A 58 -3.95 -15.44 6.02
CA LEU A 58 -4.77 -14.46 6.72
C LEU A 58 -6.26 -14.74 6.49
N LYS A 59 -7.02 -14.77 7.58
CA LYS A 59 -8.49 -14.75 7.54
C LYS A 59 -9.04 -13.33 7.46
N TYR A 60 -8.35 -12.39 8.09
CA TYR A 60 -8.69 -10.98 8.12
C TYR A 60 -7.44 -10.12 7.93
N LEU A 61 -7.61 -8.91 7.41
CA LEU A 61 -6.57 -7.89 7.35
C LEU A 61 -7.08 -6.60 7.98
N LEU A 62 -6.48 -6.18 9.09
CA LEU A 62 -6.66 -4.85 9.64
C LEU A 62 -5.76 -3.88 8.87
N VAL A 63 -6.29 -2.75 8.40
CA VAL A 63 -5.48 -1.62 7.90
C VAL A 63 -5.88 -0.35 8.61
N SER A 64 -5.01 0.22 9.44
CA SER A 64 -5.33 1.37 10.28
C SER A 64 -4.48 2.58 9.94
N ASP A 65 -5.04 3.79 10.05
CA ASP A 65 -4.22 4.99 10.24
C ASP A 65 -3.46 4.93 11.57
N ILE A 66 -2.39 5.72 11.70
CA ILE A 66 -1.56 5.77 12.91
C ILE A 66 -2.07 6.86 13.84
N ASP A 67 -2.03 8.10 13.37
CA ASP A 67 -2.14 9.29 14.20
C ASP A 67 -3.60 9.46 14.62
N ASN A 68 -3.85 9.66 15.91
CA ASN A 68 -5.21 9.75 16.47
C ASN A 68 -6.12 8.52 16.21
N THR A 69 -5.62 7.47 15.58
CA THR A 69 -6.34 6.21 15.35
C THR A 69 -5.70 5.06 16.11
N LEU A 70 -4.42 4.73 15.87
CA LEU A 70 -3.71 3.74 16.69
C LEU A 70 -3.09 4.38 17.93
N THR A 71 -2.62 5.62 17.82
CA THR A 71 -1.89 6.33 18.87
C THR A 71 -2.78 7.37 19.56
N GLY A 72 -2.45 7.72 20.81
CA GLY A 72 -3.17 8.74 21.60
C GLY A 72 -3.59 8.26 22.99
N ASP A 73 -3.71 6.94 23.18
CA ASP A 73 -4.03 6.32 24.47
C ASP A 73 -3.11 5.12 24.75
N ALA A 74 -2.27 5.23 25.78
CA ALA A 74 -1.22 4.24 26.06
C ALA A 74 -1.78 2.86 26.46
N ASP A 75 -2.86 2.84 27.25
CA ASP A 75 -3.46 1.60 27.72
C ASP A 75 -4.11 0.83 26.56
N SER A 76 -4.87 1.52 25.69
CA SER A 76 -5.47 0.88 24.52
C SER A 76 -4.44 0.47 23.48
N VAL A 77 -3.32 1.20 23.34
CA VAL A 77 -2.18 0.76 22.51
C VAL A 77 -1.64 -0.56 23.03
N GLU A 78 -1.39 -0.68 24.33
CA GLU A 78 -0.88 -1.90 24.94
C GLU A 78 -1.85 -3.08 24.79
N GLU A 79 -3.16 -2.85 24.96
CA GLU A 79 -4.21 -3.84 24.71
C GLU A 79 -4.17 -4.31 23.23
N LEU A 80 -4.17 -3.38 22.28
CA LEU A 80 -4.20 -3.71 20.85
C LEU A 80 -2.95 -4.48 20.43
N LYS A 81 -1.76 -4.10 20.91
CA LYS A 81 -0.52 -4.82 20.62
C LYS A 81 -0.58 -6.29 21.03
N LYS A 82 -1.06 -6.57 22.25
CA LYS A 82 -1.22 -7.94 22.75
C LYS A 82 -2.15 -8.75 21.85
N LEU A 83 -3.29 -8.16 21.47
CA LEU A 83 -4.25 -8.80 20.58
C LEU A 83 -3.67 -9.07 19.18
N LEU A 84 -2.92 -8.12 18.61
CA LEU A 84 -2.28 -8.31 17.30
C LEU A 84 -1.22 -9.42 17.33
N VAL A 85 -0.54 -9.62 18.46
CA VAL A 85 0.40 -10.73 18.65
C VAL A 85 -0.35 -12.04 18.84
N GLU A 86 -1.37 -12.07 19.69
CA GLU A 86 -2.18 -13.26 19.99
C GLU A 86 -2.87 -13.82 18.75
N TYR A 87 -3.44 -12.97 17.90
CA TYR A 87 -4.20 -13.37 16.71
C TYR A 87 -3.38 -13.33 15.40
N ARG A 88 -2.05 -13.16 15.49
CA ARG A 88 -1.13 -12.94 14.35
C ARG A 88 -1.22 -13.97 13.22
N ASP A 89 -1.62 -15.20 13.54
CA ASP A 89 -1.74 -16.29 12.57
C ASP A 89 -2.98 -16.16 11.67
N THR A 90 -3.99 -15.44 12.13
CA THR A 90 -5.27 -15.28 11.40
C THR A 90 -5.58 -13.84 11.01
N VAL A 91 -5.02 -12.87 11.72
CA VAL A 91 -5.21 -11.43 11.48
C VAL A 91 -3.90 -10.84 10.99
N GLY A 92 -3.92 -10.30 9.77
CA GLY A 92 -2.84 -9.48 9.25
C GLY A 92 -2.93 -8.06 9.78
N PHE A 93 -1.78 -7.44 9.98
CA PHE A 93 -1.69 -6.06 10.44
C PHE A 93 -1.11 -5.19 9.34
N GLY A 94 -1.86 -4.21 8.89
CA GLY A 94 -1.43 -3.19 7.94
C GLY A 94 -1.65 -1.80 8.50
N VAL A 95 -0.89 -0.85 7.97
CA VAL A 95 -0.98 0.56 8.35
C VAL A 95 -1.14 1.41 7.10
N ALA A 96 -1.98 2.44 7.16
CA ALA A 96 -2.20 3.41 6.09
C ALA A 96 -2.14 4.85 6.60
N THR A 97 -1.02 5.54 6.35
CA THR A 97 -0.72 6.84 6.96
C THR A 97 -0.31 7.92 5.95
N GLY A 98 -0.50 9.18 6.34
CA GLY A 98 0.07 10.34 5.64
C GLY A 98 1.58 10.49 5.80
N ARG A 99 2.17 9.87 6.84
CA ARG A 99 3.61 9.88 7.12
C ARG A 99 4.41 9.22 5.99
N ASN A 100 5.66 9.65 5.81
CA ASN A 100 6.62 8.92 5.00
C ASN A 100 7.02 7.59 5.69
N VAL A 101 7.68 6.70 4.96
CA VAL A 101 7.99 5.34 5.45
C VAL A 101 8.94 5.34 6.64
N GLU A 102 9.90 6.26 6.67
CA GLU A 102 10.86 6.40 7.75
C GLU A 102 10.16 6.81 9.06
N SER A 103 9.33 7.85 9.02
CA SER A 103 8.56 8.34 10.17
C SER A 103 7.48 7.35 10.61
N ALA A 104 6.82 6.67 9.67
CA ALA A 104 5.85 5.63 9.99
C ALA A 104 6.50 4.44 10.73
N LYS A 105 7.72 4.05 10.32
CA LYS A 105 8.47 3.01 11.01
C LYS A 105 8.88 3.46 12.42
N GLU A 106 9.43 4.65 12.54
CA GLU A 106 9.89 5.21 13.82
C GLU A 106 8.74 5.29 14.85
N ILE A 107 7.56 5.76 14.45
CA ILE A 107 6.43 5.86 15.38
C ILE A 107 5.91 4.47 15.80
N LEU A 108 5.84 3.51 14.87
CA LEU A 108 5.43 2.14 15.22
C LEU A 108 6.42 1.49 16.18
N GLU A 109 7.73 1.69 15.98
CA GLU A 109 8.78 1.22 16.89
C GLU A 109 8.70 1.91 18.25
N THR A 110 8.48 3.23 18.28
CA THR A 110 8.33 4.02 19.51
C THR A 110 7.19 3.53 20.39
N TYR A 111 6.03 3.23 19.80
CA TYR A 111 4.88 2.67 20.52
C TYR A 111 5.00 1.15 20.75
N GLY A 112 6.00 0.50 20.16
CA GLY A 112 6.28 -0.93 20.27
C GLY A 112 5.27 -1.82 19.54
N PHE A 113 4.61 -1.32 18.50
CA PHE A 113 3.68 -2.14 17.72
C PHE A 113 4.42 -3.32 17.06
N PRO A 114 3.77 -4.49 16.94
CA PRO A 114 4.33 -5.57 16.13
C PRO A 114 4.48 -5.05 14.70
N GLN A 115 5.47 -5.56 14.00
CA GLN A 115 5.68 -5.12 12.65
C GLN A 115 4.46 -5.40 11.76
N PRO A 116 4.02 -4.39 10.97
CA PRO A 116 2.96 -4.60 10.00
C PRO A 116 3.43 -5.42 8.81
N ASP A 117 2.51 -6.23 8.30
CA ASP A 117 2.64 -6.98 7.06
C ASP A 117 2.71 -6.06 5.85
N VAL A 118 1.98 -4.94 5.92
CA VAL A 118 1.92 -3.93 4.86
C VAL A 118 1.95 -2.52 5.46
N LEU A 119 2.84 -1.68 4.93
CA LEU A 119 2.86 -0.24 5.19
C LEU A 119 2.41 0.50 3.92
N ILE A 120 1.31 1.23 4.03
CA ILE A 120 0.81 2.17 3.04
C ILE A 120 1.17 3.56 3.57
N THR A 121 2.06 4.27 2.88
CA THR A 121 2.63 5.52 3.39
C THR A 121 2.40 6.66 2.40
N SER A 122 2.70 7.88 2.82
CA SER A 122 2.60 9.08 1.99
C SER A 122 1.22 9.19 1.33
N VAL A 123 0.17 9.01 2.14
CA VAL A 123 -1.25 9.08 1.75
C VAL A 123 -1.63 8.03 0.69
N GLY A 124 -0.96 6.87 0.73
CA GLY A 124 -1.21 5.77 -0.21
C GLY A 124 -0.46 5.86 -1.53
N SER A 125 0.49 6.78 -1.67
CA SER A 125 1.36 6.84 -2.85
C SER A 125 2.49 5.81 -2.83
N GLU A 126 2.77 5.20 -1.68
CA GLU A 126 3.79 4.16 -1.54
C GLU A 126 3.26 2.97 -0.73
N VAL A 127 3.73 1.78 -1.07
CA VAL A 127 3.37 0.52 -0.41
C VAL A 127 4.64 -0.29 -0.17
N PHE A 128 4.83 -0.76 1.06
CA PHE A 128 5.99 -1.52 1.52
C PHE A 128 5.55 -2.78 2.26
N TYR A 129 6.37 -3.84 2.24
CA TYR A 129 6.08 -5.11 2.92
C TYR A 129 7.17 -5.50 3.92
N GLY A 130 6.73 -5.81 5.15
CA GLY A 130 7.47 -6.30 6.34
C GLY A 130 8.88 -5.73 6.57
N GLU A 131 9.78 -6.50 7.23
CA GLU A 131 11.00 -5.97 7.88
C GLU A 131 11.92 -5.15 7.01
N ASN A 132 12.15 -5.63 5.79
CA ASN A 132 13.08 -5.00 4.88
C ASN A 132 12.46 -3.83 4.10
N LEU A 133 11.23 -3.44 4.42
CA LEU A 133 10.49 -2.37 3.75
C LEU A 133 10.59 -2.49 2.22
N ILE A 134 10.22 -3.66 1.70
CA ILE A 134 10.34 -3.93 0.26
C ILE A 134 9.22 -3.17 -0.47
N ALA A 135 9.60 -2.19 -1.29
CA ALA A 135 8.66 -1.38 -2.05
C ALA A 135 7.89 -2.19 -3.10
N ASP A 136 6.58 -1.97 -3.20
CA ASP A 136 5.71 -2.58 -4.20
C ASP A 136 5.87 -1.91 -5.57
N LYS A 137 6.76 -2.44 -6.40
CA LYS A 137 6.97 -1.95 -7.77
C LYS A 137 5.71 -2.00 -8.63
N GLY A 138 4.80 -2.95 -8.37
CA GLY A 138 3.54 -3.06 -9.09
C GLY A 138 2.60 -1.91 -8.77
N TRP A 139 2.56 -1.49 -7.51
CA TRP A 139 1.78 -0.33 -7.06
C TRP A 139 2.31 0.96 -7.70
N SER A 140 3.63 1.19 -7.61
CA SER A 140 4.28 2.34 -8.25
C SER A 140 3.99 2.38 -9.76
N HIS A 141 4.03 1.24 -10.44
CA HIS A 141 3.68 1.16 -11.86
C HIS A 141 2.20 1.45 -12.14
N PHE A 142 1.31 1.04 -11.25
CA PHE A 142 -0.13 1.26 -11.40
C PHE A 142 -0.51 2.75 -11.26
N ILE A 143 0.10 3.46 -10.30
CA ILE A 143 -0.23 4.86 -10.00
C ILE A 143 0.51 5.86 -10.89
N ARG A 144 1.67 5.53 -11.47
CA ARG A 144 2.48 6.47 -12.29
C ARG A 144 1.81 7.02 -13.54
N ARG A 145 0.65 6.48 -13.93
CA ARG A 145 -0.02 6.80 -15.20
C ARG A 145 -0.33 8.30 -15.26
N ARG A 146 0.28 8.99 -16.25
CA ARG A 146 0.14 10.45 -16.46
C ARG A 146 0.52 11.26 -15.21
N TRP A 147 1.51 10.80 -14.44
CA TRP A 147 2.06 11.56 -13.33
C TRP A 147 3.30 12.33 -13.78
N HIS A 148 3.30 13.66 -13.61
CA HIS A 148 4.41 14.53 -14.00
C HIS A 148 4.72 15.56 -12.90
N PRO A 149 5.44 15.17 -11.83
CA PRO A 149 5.61 15.99 -10.63
C PRO A 149 6.33 17.31 -10.91
N ARG A 150 7.27 17.34 -11.88
CA ARG A 150 7.94 18.58 -12.31
C ARG A 150 6.95 19.63 -12.84
N ARG A 151 6.01 19.21 -13.71
CA ARG A 151 4.98 20.11 -14.27
C ARG A 151 4.02 20.62 -13.20
N ILE A 152 3.75 19.80 -12.19
CA ILE A 152 2.93 20.18 -11.03
C ILE A 152 3.63 21.27 -10.23
N ARG A 153 4.92 21.07 -9.90
CA ARG A 153 5.73 22.08 -9.19
C ARG A 153 5.82 23.38 -9.99
N GLU A 154 6.10 23.30 -11.28
CA GLU A 154 6.16 24.47 -12.18
C GLU A 154 4.81 25.21 -12.27
N ALA A 155 3.68 24.50 -12.34
CA ALA A 155 2.37 25.13 -12.40
C ALA A 155 1.99 25.86 -11.11
N LEU A 156 2.52 25.42 -9.97
CA LEU A 156 2.19 25.97 -8.65
C LEU A 156 3.26 26.91 -8.09
N SER A 157 4.45 27.02 -8.71
CA SER A 157 5.54 27.86 -8.19
C SER A 157 5.20 29.36 -8.12
N GLY A 158 4.22 29.82 -8.90
CA GLY A 158 3.74 31.21 -8.91
C GLY A 158 2.64 31.51 -7.89
N PHE A 159 2.18 30.52 -7.12
CA PHE A 159 1.11 30.72 -6.14
C PHE A 159 1.69 31.28 -4.85
N GLY A 160 1.54 32.59 -4.61
CA GLY A 160 2.02 33.23 -3.38
C GLY A 160 1.36 32.72 -2.08
N ALA A 161 0.23 32.01 -2.18
CA ALA A 161 -0.44 31.38 -1.05
C ALA A 161 0.10 29.96 -0.73
N LEU A 162 1.02 29.43 -1.55
CA LEU A 162 1.60 28.10 -1.38
C LEU A 162 3.12 28.18 -1.24
N GLU A 163 3.66 27.42 -0.31
CA GLU A 163 5.10 27.22 -0.13
C GLU A 163 5.44 25.75 -0.36
N LEU A 164 6.38 25.45 -1.24
CA LEU A 164 6.82 24.07 -1.47
C LEU A 164 7.52 23.54 -0.21
N GLN A 165 7.09 22.38 0.29
CA GLN A 165 7.75 21.76 1.44
C GLN A 165 9.16 21.24 1.07
N PRO A 166 10.07 21.13 2.05
CA PRO A 166 11.44 20.65 1.83
C PRO A 166 11.51 19.31 1.09
N GLU A 167 12.53 19.12 0.25
CA GLU A 167 12.73 17.86 -0.47
C GLU A 167 12.92 16.68 0.50
N GLU A 168 13.68 16.87 1.57
CA GLU A 168 13.90 15.84 2.58
C GLU A 168 12.63 15.59 3.40
N GLY A 169 12.21 14.32 3.46
CA GLY A 169 11.07 13.85 4.25
C GLY A 169 9.68 14.16 3.68
N SER A 170 9.50 15.24 2.92
CA SER A 170 8.16 15.68 2.49
C SER A 170 7.83 15.31 1.04
N GLN A 171 8.77 15.53 0.12
CA GLN A 171 8.58 15.21 -1.29
C GLN A 171 8.84 13.72 -1.55
N ARG A 172 8.00 13.07 -2.36
CA ARG A 172 8.20 11.68 -2.81
C ARG A 172 7.97 11.58 -4.32
N ASP A 173 8.38 10.47 -4.92
CA ASP A 173 8.20 10.24 -6.37
C ASP A 173 6.75 10.43 -6.83
N PHE A 174 5.80 10.06 -5.97
CA PHE A 174 4.35 10.12 -6.21
C PHE A 174 3.62 11.05 -5.24
N LYS A 175 4.31 12.05 -4.68
CA LYS A 175 3.72 13.05 -3.78
C LYS A 175 4.44 14.39 -3.90
N VAL A 176 3.67 15.46 -4.19
CA VAL A 176 4.17 16.84 -4.13
C VAL A 176 3.44 17.59 -3.04
N SER A 177 4.17 18.06 -2.02
CA SER A 177 3.59 18.67 -0.83
C SER A 177 3.88 20.17 -0.74
N PHE A 178 2.88 20.95 -0.34
CA PHE A 178 2.96 22.38 -0.10
C PHE A 178 2.39 22.73 1.28
N ASN A 179 2.92 23.77 1.91
CA ASN A 179 2.25 24.48 2.99
C ASN A 179 1.33 25.55 2.40
N VAL A 180 0.12 25.65 2.93
CA VAL A 180 -0.80 26.75 2.68
C VAL A 180 -0.42 27.89 3.63
N LEU A 181 -0.02 29.03 3.07
CA LEU A 181 0.39 30.22 3.82
C LEU A 181 -0.80 31.10 4.20
N ASP A 182 -1.85 31.09 3.39
CA ASP A 182 -3.08 31.85 3.58
C ASP A 182 -4.29 30.92 3.37
N ASN A 183 -5.03 30.67 4.46
CA ASN A 183 -6.22 29.82 4.48
C ASN A 183 -7.52 30.62 4.65
N SER A 184 -7.50 31.94 4.43
CA SER A 184 -8.68 32.80 4.58
C SER A 184 -9.84 32.44 3.65
N ASP A 185 -9.53 31.91 2.46
CA ASP A 185 -10.51 31.38 1.50
C ASP A 185 -9.97 30.10 0.82
N ILE A 186 -10.08 28.99 1.56
CA ILE A 186 -9.51 27.70 1.15
C ILE A 186 -10.18 27.15 -0.11
N ASP A 187 -11.49 27.34 -0.26
CA ASP A 187 -12.26 26.82 -1.41
C ASP A 187 -11.81 27.50 -2.70
N SER A 188 -11.67 28.83 -2.67
CA SER A 188 -11.14 29.62 -3.79
C SER A 188 -9.69 29.24 -4.12
N LEU A 189 -8.85 29.00 -3.11
CA LEU A 189 -7.49 28.52 -3.32
C LEU A 189 -7.48 27.15 -4.02
N MET A 190 -8.26 26.18 -3.53
CA MET A 190 -8.33 24.84 -4.11
C MET A 190 -8.86 24.86 -5.55
N GLN A 191 -9.82 25.73 -5.86
CA GLN A 191 -10.30 25.93 -7.22
C GLN A 191 -9.19 26.46 -8.15
N LYS A 192 -8.47 27.51 -7.74
CA LYS A 192 -7.35 28.08 -8.52
C LYS A 192 -6.23 27.07 -8.73
N VAL A 193 -5.89 26.31 -7.69
CA VAL A 193 -4.91 25.21 -7.77
C VAL A 193 -5.39 24.17 -8.79
N GLY A 194 -6.66 23.75 -8.72
CA GLY A 194 -7.25 22.81 -9.66
C GLY A 194 -7.17 23.29 -11.12
N ASP A 195 -7.50 24.55 -11.37
CA ASP A 195 -7.44 25.17 -12.71
C ASP A 195 -6.01 25.21 -13.27
N ALA A 196 -5.03 25.51 -12.42
CA ALA A 196 -3.61 25.49 -12.81
C ALA A 196 -3.15 24.06 -13.12
N LEU A 197 -3.47 23.10 -12.26
CA LEU A 197 -3.10 21.70 -12.44
C LEU A 197 -3.78 21.06 -13.64
N GLY A 198 -4.99 21.48 -14.02
CA GLY A 198 -5.70 21.05 -15.22
C GLY A 198 -4.90 21.27 -16.52
N LYS A 199 -4.00 22.26 -16.54
CA LYS A 199 -3.15 22.58 -17.70
C LYS A 199 -1.90 21.71 -17.83
N THR A 200 -1.56 20.94 -16.78
CA THR A 200 -0.30 20.16 -16.72
C THR A 200 -0.34 18.87 -17.54
N LYS A 201 -1.54 18.44 -17.99
CA LYS A 201 -1.83 17.11 -18.55
C LYS A 201 -1.50 15.95 -17.59
N SER A 202 -1.32 16.25 -16.30
CA SER A 202 -1.15 15.25 -15.26
C SER A 202 -2.50 14.74 -14.78
N SER A 203 -2.56 13.50 -14.31
CA SER A 203 -3.71 12.97 -13.57
C SER A 203 -3.43 13.05 -12.08
N TRP A 204 -4.18 13.88 -11.38
CA TRP A 204 -3.95 14.24 -9.98
C TRP A 204 -5.26 14.24 -9.18
N HIS A 205 -5.12 14.24 -7.86
CA HIS A 205 -6.13 14.72 -6.92
C HIS A 205 -5.42 15.47 -5.78
N LEU A 206 -6.20 16.22 -5.00
CA LEU A 206 -5.71 17.04 -3.89
C LEU A 206 -6.14 16.42 -2.58
N VAL A 207 -5.24 16.44 -1.60
CA VAL A 207 -5.55 16.13 -0.21
C VAL A 207 -5.09 17.30 0.63
N LEU A 208 -6.03 17.96 1.30
CA LEU A 208 -5.75 18.99 2.29
C LEU A 208 -5.89 18.38 3.68
N SER A 209 -4.89 18.53 4.53
CA SER A 209 -4.96 18.16 5.95
C SER A 209 -4.70 19.36 6.85
N HIS A 210 -5.46 19.43 7.95
CA HIS A 210 -5.39 20.49 8.97
C HIS A 210 -5.42 21.92 8.41
N ASP A 211 -6.12 22.13 7.29
CA ASP A 211 -6.21 23.41 6.57
C ASP A 211 -4.85 24.06 6.24
N ARG A 212 -3.78 23.27 6.22
CA ARG A 212 -2.40 23.77 6.14
C ARG A 212 -1.51 22.97 5.21
N PHE A 213 -1.70 21.66 5.11
CA PHE A 213 -0.82 20.81 4.31
C PHE A 213 -1.56 20.34 3.07
N LEU A 214 -1.10 20.79 1.91
CA LEU A 214 -1.67 20.44 0.62
C LEU A 214 -0.78 19.42 -0.08
N ASP A 215 -1.31 18.22 -0.25
CA ASP A 215 -0.67 17.13 -0.97
C ASP A 215 -1.32 16.95 -2.34
N ILE A 216 -0.47 16.98 -3.38
CA ILE A 216 -0.85 16.61 -4.74
C ILE A 216 -0.31 15.22 -5.01
N LEU A 217 -1.21 14.32 -5.38
CA LEU A 217 -0.95 12.89 -5.54
C LEU A 217 -1.46 12.42 -6.91
N PRO A 218 -0.93 11.32 -7.49
CA PRO A 218 -1.52 10.71 -8.66
C PRO A 218 -3.00 10.40 -8.43
N TYR A 219 -3.84 10.59 -9.44
CA TYR A 219 -5.30 10.35 -9.34
C TYR A 219 -5.68 8.95 -8.80
N ARG A 220 -4.80 7.96 -9.01
CA ARG A 220 -5.02 6.56 -8.60
C ARG A 220 -4.46 6.22 -7.22
N ALA A 221 -3.70 7.11 -6.60
CA ALA A 221 -3.06 6.87 -5.33
C ALA A 221 -3.95 7.40 -4.22
N SER A 222 -4.31 6.57 -3.25
CA SER A 222 -5.02 6.98 -2.05
C SER A 222 -4.94 5.83 -1.05
N LYS A 223 -5.22 6.05 0.24
CA LYS A 223 -5.16 4.97 1.23
C LYS A 223 -6.11 3.82 0.86
N GLY A 224 -7.37 4.13 0.55
CA GLY A 224 -8.39 3.16 0.16
C GLY A 224 -8.11 2.45 -1.17
N THR A 225 -7.54 3.11 -2.17
CA THR A 225 -7.16 2.45 -3.42
C THR A 225 -5.95 1.53 -3.24
N ALA A 226 -4.98 1.92 -2.40
CA ALA A 226 -3.85 1.07 -2.04
C ALA A 226 -4.32 -0.19 -1.29
N VAL A 227 -5.24 -0.05 -0.32
CA VAL A 227 -5.86 -1.18 0.39
C VAL A 227 -6.53 -2.15 -0.59
N LYS A 228 -7.32 -1.63 -1.53
CA LYS A 228 -8.00 -2.46 -2.55
C LYS A 228 -7.00 -3.16 -3.47
N TYR A 229 -5.90 -2.49 -3.84
CA TYR A 229 -4.83 -3.09 -4.63
C TYR A 229 -4.13 -4.23 -3.89
N ILE A 230 -3.81 -4.05 -2.60
CA ILE A 230 -3.20 -5.08 -1.75
C ILE A 230 -4.14 -6.29 -1.65
N ALA A 231 -5.42 -6.06 -1.37
CA ALA A 231 -6.41 -7.13 -1.30
C ALA A 231 -6.50 -7.91 -2.61
N TRP A 232 -6.53 -7.22 -3.76
CA TRP A 232 -6.50 -7.85 -5.08
C TRP A 232 -5.21 -8.66 -5.31
N LYS A 233 -4.05 -8.06 -5.04
CA LYS A 233 -2.72 -8.66 -5.28
C LYS A 233 -2.52 -9.95 -4.50
N TRP A 234 -3.04 -9.99 -3.27
CA TRP A 234 -2.86 -11.13 -2.36
C TRP A 234 -4.09 -12.03 -2.26
N HIS A 235 -5.10 -11.81 -3.11
CA HIS A 235 -6.35 -12.59 -3.12
C HIS A 235 -7.10 -12.60 -1.78
N ILE A 236 -7.06 -11.48 -1.06
CA ILE A 236 -7.82 -11.28 0.19
C ILE A 236 -9.22 -10.77 -0.18
N ASP A 237 -10.27 -11.41 0.34
CA ASP A 237 -11.64 -10.93 0.17
C ASP A 237 -11.77 -9.54 0.80
N LEU A 238 -12.28 -8.56 0.06
CA LEU A 238 -12.50 -7.20 0.58
C LEU A 238 -13.44 -7.18 1.80
N LYS A 239 -14.31 -8.18 1.98
CA LYS A 239 -15.16 -8.34 3.17
C LYS A 239 -14.38 -8.77 4.42
N ALA A 240 -13.20 -9.34 4.23
CA ALA A 240 -12.25 -9.73 5.27
C ALA A 240 -11.26 -8.61 5.61
N VAL A 241 -11.27 -7.52 4.84
CA VAL A 241 -10.47 -6.32 5.13
C VAL A 241 -11.28 -5.39 6.02
N VAL A 242 -10.70 -5.00 7.15
CA VAL A 242 -11.26 -4.02 8.08
C VAL A 242 -10.30 -2.84 8.14
N THR A 243 -10.80 -1.65 7.87
CA THR A 243 -10.01 -0.42 7.93
C THR A 243 -10.35 0.40 9.16
N ALA A 244 -9.43 1.21 9.65
CA ALA A 244 -9.68 2.14 10.77
C ALA A 244 -9.06 3.52 10.49
N GLY A 245 -9.74 4.58 10.89
CA GLY A 245 -9.28 5.95 10.73
C GLY A 245 -10.11 6.96 11.53
N ASP A 246 -9.66 8.20 11.54
CA ASP A 246 -10.24 9.30 12.31
C ASP A 246 -10.48 10.57 11.46
N SER A 247 -9.85 10.70 10.29
CA SER A 247 -9.82 11.97 9.56
C SER A 247 -10.38 11.87 8.14
N GLY A 248 -10.60 13.01 7.50
CA GLY A 248 -11.12 13.07 6.13
C GLY A 248 -10.27 12.31 5.08
N ASN A 249 -8.97 12.16 5.30
CA ASN A 249 -8.08 11.41 4.40
C ASN A 249 -8.23 9.88 4.52
N ASP A 250 -8.96 9.40 5.53
CA ASP A 250 -9.29 7.99 5.74
C ASP A 250 -10.64 7.60 5.13
N ALA A 251 -11.45 8.60 4.74
CA ALA A 251 -12.81 8.39 4.25
C ALA A 251 -12.87 7.41 3.07
N ASP A 252 -11.82 7.37 2.23
CA ASP A 252 -11.77 6.50 1.06
C ASP A 252 -11.52 5.01 1.39
N MET A 253 -10.95 4.72 2.56
CA MET A 253 -10.84 3.37 3.14
C MET A 253 -12.19 2.88 3.67
N MET A 254 -13.09 3.81 4.03
CA MET A 254 -14.39 3.55 4.66
C MET A 254 -15.52 3.28 3.65
N ILE A 255 -15.20 3.17 2.37
CA ILE A 255 -16.18 2.95 1.29
C ILE A 255 -16.37 1.44 1.04
N LYS A 256 -17.63 1.03 0.82
CA LYS A 256 -17.97 -0.34 0.41
C LYS A 256 -17.10 -0.81 -0.77
N PRO A 257 -16.71 -2.11 -0.80
CA PRO A 257 -17.14 -3.19 0.09
C PRO A 257 -16.31 -3.37 1.37
N LEU A 258 -15.38 -2.46 1.68
CA LEU A 258 -14.54 -2.54 2.88
C LEU A 258 -15.39 -2.32 4.14
N LYS A 259 -15.06 -3.02 5.23
CA LYS A 259 -15.57 -2.71 6.56
C LYS A 259 -14.70 -1.60 7.14
N GLY A 260 -15.30 -0.58 7.75
CA GLY A 260 -14.55 0.54 8.32
C GLY A 260 -14.91 0.78 9.78
N ILE A 261 -13.92 1.14 10.57
CA ILE A 261 -14.04 1.56 11.96
C ILE A 261 -13.71 3.05 12.02
N VAL A 262 -14.62 3.83 12.59
CA VAL A 262 -14.41 5.25 12.89
C VAL A 262 -14.26 5.37 14.40
N VAL A 263 -13.09 5.79 14.87
CA VAL A 263 -12.81 5.94 16.30
C VAL A 263 -13.58 7.12 16.89
N ALA A 264 -13.87 7.11 18.20
CA ALA A 264 -14.73 8.12 18.80
C ALA A 264 -14.18 9.56 18.70
N ASN A 265 -12.86 9.73 18.65
CA ASN A 265 -12.18 11.01 18.50
C ASN A 265 -11.99 11.49 17.04
N HIS A 266 -12.81 11.00 16.11
CA HIS A 266 -12.76 11.38 14.70
C HIS A 266 -13.11 12.85 14.44
N GLU A 267 -12.62 13.38 13.32
CA GLU A 267 -12.97 14.69 12.80
C GLU A 267 -14.39 14.72 12.21
N ALA A 268 -15.04 15.87 12.29
CA ALA A 268 -16.41 16.08 11.76
C ALA A 268 -16.54 15.78 10.26
N ALA A 269 -15.43 15.77 9.50
CA ALA A 269 -15.40 15.37 8.10
C ALA A 269 -15.98 13.96 7.87
N LEU A 270 -15.88 13.06 8.85
CA LEU A 270 -16.38 11.68 8.76
C LEU A 270 -17.85 11.52 9.18
N ASP A 271 -18.51 12.54 9.75
CA ASP A 271 -19.91 12.47 10.21
C ASP A 271 -20.88 12.10 9.08
N SER A 272 -20.58 12.56 7.86
CA SER A 272 -21.37 12.25 6.66
C SER A 272 -21.46 10.74 6.37
N LEU A 273 -20.51 9.95 6.87
CA LEU A 273 -20.44 8.51 6.64
C LEU A 273 -21.28 7.69 7.64
N ARG A 274 -21.86 8.31 8.67
CA ARG A 274 -22.57 7.61 9.77
C ARG A 274 -23.74 6.73 9.33
N SER A 275 -24.33 7.03 8.18
CA SER A 275 -25.43 6.25 7.59
C SER A 275 -24.99 4.95 6.90
N MET A 276 -23.68 4.74 6.72
CA MET A 276 -23.15 3.61 5.96
C MET A 276 -23.11 2.31 6.79
N LYS A 277 -23.82 1.29 6.31
CA LYS A 277 -23.96 -0.02 7.00
C LYS A 277 -22.67 -0.84 7.13
N ASN A 278 -21.63 -0.55 6.35
CA ASN A 278 -20.33 -1.22 6.44
C ASN A 278 -19.42 -0.57 7.50
N LEU A 279 -19.88 0.51 8.13
CA LEU A 279 -19.11 1.24 9.12
C LEU A 279 -19.57 0.95 10.54
N TYR A 280 -18.61 1.00 11.44
CA TYR A 280 -18.83 1.00 12.86
C TYR A 280 -18.22 2.26 13.46
N PHE A 281 -19.07 3.10 14.05
CA PHE A 281 -18.64 4.26 14.82
C PHE A 281 -18.46 3.79 16.26
N ALA A 282 -17.21 3.71 16.70
CA ALA A 282 -16.86 3.23 18.01
C ALA A 282 -17.22 4.26 19.10
N GLU A 283 -17.48 3.75 20.31
CA GLU A 283 -17.66 4.58 21.50
C GLU A 283 -16.31 4.93 22.14
N ARG A 284 -15.29 4.08 21.97
CA ARG A 284 -13.91 4.33 22.42
C ARG A 284 -13.09 5.11 21.39
N SER A 285 -12.18 5.94 21.90
CA SER A 285 -11.19 6.66 21.11
C SER A 285 -9.95 5.81 20.80
N TYR A 286 -9.17 6.24 19.81
CA TYR A 286 -7.86 5.69 19.46
C TYR A 286 -7.89 4.15 19.27
N ALA A 287 -6.83 3.45 19.66
CA ALA A 287 -6.74 2.00 19.56
C ALA A 287 -7.90 1.28 20.26
N GLY A 288 -8.51 1.90 21.28
CA GLY A 288 -9.67 1.34 21.97
C GLY A 288 -10.88 1.20 21.05
N GLY A 289 -11.10 2.19 20.18
CA GLY A 289 -12.14 2.15 19.15
C GLY A 289 -11.84 1.12 18.06
N VAL A 290 -10.57 0.95 17.71
CA VAL A 290 -10.12 -0.09 16.77
C VAL A 290 -10.46 -1.49 17.33
N ILE A 291 -10.13 -1.75 18.60
CA ILE A 291 -10.44 -3.03 19.27
C ILE A 291 -11.96 -3.26 19.29
N GLU A 292 -12.73 -2.25 19.67
CA GLU A 292 -14.20 -2.32 19.72
C GLU A 292 -14.79 -2.69 18.36
N GLY A 293 -14.34 -2.02 17.28
CA GLY A 293 -14.79 -2.31 15.93
C GLY A 293 -14.36 -3.69 15.42
N LEU A 294 -13.15 -4.15 15.75
CA LEU A 294 -12.69 -5.50 15.41
C LEU A 294 -13.55 -6.58 16.08
N ARG A 295 -13.92 -6.39 17.35
CA ARG A 295 -14.87 -7.26 18.05
C ARG A 295 -16.24 -7.22 17.39
N LYS A 296 -16.75 -6.02 17.07
CA LYS A 296 -18.04 -5.85 16.40
C LYS A 296 -18.13 -6.58 15.06
N PHE A 297 -17.06 -6.55 14.28
CA PHE A 297 -17.00 -7.21 12.96
C PHE A 297 -16.65 -8.71 13.02
N GLY A 298 -16.49 -9.28 14.22
CA GLY A 298 -16.18 -10.70 14.43
C GLY A 298 -14.76 -11.08 14.02
N VAL A 299 -13.83 -10.11 13.99
CA VAL A 299 -12.41 -10.36 13.75
C VAL A 299 -11.74 -10.86 15.04
N LEU A 300 -12.09 -10.24 16.17
CA LEU A 300 -11.64 -10.61 17.50
C LEU A 300 -12.83 -11.12 18.33
N PRO A 301 -12.62 -12.01 19.32
CA PRO A 301 -13.67 -12.41 20.25
C PRO A 301 -14.12 -11.24 21.13
N SER A 302 -15.39 -11.28 21.55
CA SER A 302 -16.03 -10.28 22.42
C SER A 302 -15.46 -10.30 23.84
#